data_AF-A0A226CT31-F1
#
_entry.id   AF-A0A226CT31-F1
#
_cell.length_a   1.000
_cell.length_b   1.000
_cell.length_c   1.000
_cell.angle_alpha   90.00
_cell.angle_beta   90.00
_cell.angle_gamma   90.00
#
_symmetry.space_group_name_H-M   'P 1'
#
loop_
_entity.id
_entity.type
_entity.pdbx_description
1 polymer ?
#
loop_
_entity_poly.entity_id
_entity_poly.type
_entity_poly.pdbx_seq_one_letter_code
_entity_poly.pdbx_strand_id
1 'polypeptide(L)'
;MDSVKVMASRSSFNDMEPPNSDQEMQEEINNLKSEIVALQNKISQLNPSLDIDNLRDQIADLQQSLAGMRNRLDNIWNKGKAIFQPQIDQLSRTLQDVVGSIGRLKESVAKLEDQFEDYKIANIAAQIASGDEGAIILYKNSNFRGKSDTIIPAIVTLGYDCVLQDDKCLIKFIKFFSILDEDDTFNGYEALYYAVLNNDQLYGKPHAIILTNRIVRLYYRIKLVTNPQLYQRCHYFVQQVVHPMLLGLTLPSENFSNTDPFPAGIYVDTSFSGKNSYTHEKDECGLRWNPFAQ
;
A
#
# COMPACT_ATOMS: atom_id res chain seq x y z
N MET A 1 -15.84 6.19 -38.05
CA MET A 1 -15.67 6.06 -36.60
C MET A 1 -16.27 4.73 -36.21
N ASP A 2 -15.44 3.70 -36.29
CA ASP A 2 -15.83 2.33 -35.98
C ASP A 2 -15.70 2.05 -34.48
N SER A 3 -16.74 1.39 -33.98
CA SER A 3 -16.80 0.41 -32.88
C SER A 3 -15.78 0.48 -31.75
N VAL A 4 -16.28 0.52 -30.50
CA VAL A 4 -16.25 -0.67 -29.61
C VAL A 4 -17.48 -0.64 -28.69
N LYS A 5 -18.43 -1.55 -28.93
CA LYS A 5 -19.52 -1.89 -28.01
C LYS A 5 -19.02 -3.01 -27.11
N VAL A 6 -18.69 -2.69 -25.86
CA VAL A 6 -18.25 -3.68 -24.86
C VAL A 6 -19.46 -4.54 -24.47
N MET A 7 -19.53 -5.75 -25.04
CA MET A 7 -20.39 -6.82 -24.52
C MET A 7 -19.72 -7.42 -23.29
N ALA A 8 -20.25 -7.08 -22.11
CA ALA A 8 -19.97 -7.85 -20.90
C ALA A 8 -20.73 -9.18 -21.00
N SER A 9 -20.02 -10.26 -21.34
CA SER A 9 -20.51 -11.62 -21.16
C SER A 9 -20.68 -11.89 -19.67
N ARG A 10 -21.90 -11.65 -19.15
CA ARG A 10 -22.37 -12.27 -17.91
C ARG A 10 -22.58 -13.75 -18.19
N SER A 11 -21.54 -14.55 -18.01
CA SER A 11 -21.69 -16.00 -17.95
C SER A 11 -22.52 -16.34 -16.71
N SER A 12 -23.72 -16.83 -16.99
CA SER A 12 -24.68 -17.50 -16.12
C SER A 12 -24.01 -18.19 -14.93
N PHE A 13 -24.31 -17.72 -13.72
CA PHE A 13 -24.02 -18.40 -12.45
C PHE A 13 -25.20 -19.29 -12.00
N ASN A 14 -26.14 -19.61 -12.90
CA ASN A 14 -27.41 -20.25 -12.56
C ASN A 14 -27.48 -21.76 -12.86
N ASP A 15 -26.41 -22.41 -13.32
CA ASP A 15 -26.41 -23.84 -13.65
C ASP A 15 -25.54 -24.69 -12.70
N MET A 16 -25.64 -24.41 -11.39
CA MET A 16 -25.21 -25.35 -10.35
C MET A 16 -26.41 -25.74 -9.49
N GLU A 17 -27.45 -26.27 -10.13
CA GLU A 17 -28.41 -27.09 -9.41
C GLU A 17 -27.78 -28.50 -9.33
N PRO A 18 -27.49 -29.03 -8.12
CA PRO A 18 -26.93 -30.37 -8.02
C PRO A 18 -27.94 -31.36 -8.62
N PRO A 19 -27.48 -32.38 -9.37
CA PRO A 19 -28.39 -33.40 -9.86
C PRO A 19 -29.08 -34.02 -8.65
N ASN A 20 -30.36 -34.37 -8.84
CA ASN A 20 -31.35 -34.87 -7.88
C ASN A 20 -30.95 -36.16 -7.08
N SER A 21 -29.66 -36.48 -7.05
CA SER A 21 -28.99 -37.63 -6.42
C SER A 21 -29.17 -37.72 -4.90
N ASP A 22 -29.39 -36.60 -4.21
CA ASP A 22 -29.74 -36.62 -2.79
C ASP A 22 -31.12 -37.26 -2.57
N GLN A 23 -32.08 -37.04 -3.47
CA GLN A 23 -33.42 -37.65 -3.37
C GLN A 23 -33.34 -39.17 -3.61
N GLU A 24 -32.59 -39.61 -4.61
CA GLU A 24 -32.42 -41.04 -4.92
C GLU A 24 -31.68 -41.78 -3.79
N MET A 25 -30.62 -41.21 -3.22
CA MET A 25 -29.93 -41.79 -2.05
C MET A 25 -30.86 -41.86 -0.83
N GLN A 26 -31.67 -40.82 -0.61
CA GLN A 26 -32.58 -40.77 0.52
C GLN A 26 -33.69 -41.82 0.39
N GLU A 27 -34.20 -42.07 -0.83
CA GLU A 27 -35.14 -43.15 -1.11
C GLU A 27 -34.54 -44.53 -0.87
N GLU A 28 -33.30 -44.77 -1.33
CA GLU A 28 -32.60 -46.04 -1.10
C GLU A 28 -32.31 -46.29 0.39
N ILE A 29 -31.94 -45.24 1.15
CA ILE A 29 -31.77 -45.29 2.61
C ILE A 29 -33.09 -45.61 3.32
N ASN A 30 -34.20 -45.00 2.90
CA ASN A 30 -35.51 -45.25 3.48
C ASN A 30 -35.99 -46.68 3.23
N ASN A 31 -35.72 -47.22 2.03
CA ASN A 31 -36.01 -48.61 1.69
C ASN A 31 -35.20 -49.59 2.55
N LEU A 32 -33.90 -49.35 2.74
CA LEU A 32 -33.05 -50.18 3.60
C LEU A 32 -33.49 -50.14 5.07
N LYS A 33 -33.92 -48.98 5.59
CA LYS A 33 -34.51 -48.88 6.93
C LYS A 33 -35.77 -49.73 7.08
N SER A 34 -36.63 -49.71 6.06
CA SER A 34 -37.85 -50.54 6.06
C SER A 34 -37.53 -52.03 6.06
N GLU A 35 -36.56 -52.47 5.26
CA GLU A 35 -36.11 -53.87 5.23
C GLU A 35 -35.48 -54.32 6.56
N ILE A 36 -34.69 -53.47 7.22
CA ILE A 36 -34.12 -53.75 8.54
C ILE A 36 -35.22 -53.98 9.59
N VAL A 37 -36.25 -53.13 9.61
CA VAL A 37 -37.38 -53.27 10.55
C VAL A 37 -38.16 -54.56 10.26
N ALA A 38 -38.36 -54.90 8.98
CA ALA A 38 -39.02 -56.15 8.60
C ALA A 38 -38.23 -57.39 9.05
N LEU A 39 -36.90 -57.36 8.95
CA LEU A 39 -36.03 -58.43 9.42
C LEU A 39 -36.00 -58.54 10.94
N GLN A 40 -35.97 -57.42 11.67
CA GLN A 40 -36.08 -57.40 13.13
C GLN A 40 -37.39 -58.03 13.62
N ASN A 41 -38.50 -57.74 12.94
CA ASN A 41 -39.79 -58.35 13.24
C ASN A 41 -39.80 -59.86 12.97
N LYS A 42 -39.22 -60.32 11.86
CA LYS A 42 -39.06 -61.76 11.57
C LYS A 42 -38.21 -62.48 12.63
N ILE A 43 -37.10 -61.87 13.05
CA ILE A 43 -36.23 -62.42 14.11
C ILE A 43 -37.00 -62.56 15.43
N SER A 44 -37.85 -61.58 15.76
CA SER A 44 -38.62 -61.56 17.02
C SER A 44 -39.76 -62.59 17.05
N GLN A 45 -40.15 -63.14 15.89
CA GLN A 45 -41.21 -64.14 15.74
C GLN A 45 -40.69 -65.58 15.70
N LEU A 46 -39.37 -65.80 15.76
CA LEU A 46 -38.76 -67.12 15.85
C LEU A 46 -39.14 -67.81 17.18
N ASN A 47 -39.87 -68.93 17.10
CA ASN A 47 -40.28 -69.73 18.25
C ASN A 47 -39.40 -70.99 18.37
N PRO A 48 -38.65 -71.23 19.47
CA PRO A 48 -37.62 -72.26 19.52
C PRO A 48 -38.11 -73.72 19.70
N SER A 49 -39.42 -73.99 19.82
CA SER A 49 -39.92 -75.29 20.27
C SER A 49 -40.45 -76.25 19.18
N LEU A 50 -40.46 -75.90 17.89
CA LEU A 50 -40.84 -76.84 16.83
C LEU A 50 -40.07 -76.53 15.54
N ASP A 51 -39.46 -77.56 14.97
CA ASP A 51 -39.01 -77.66 13.57
C ASP A 51 -37.64 -77.05 13.20
N ILE A 52 -36.59 -77.86 13.37
CA ILE A 52 -35.18 -77.52 13.06
C ILE A 52 -34.99 -77.17 11.56
N ASP A 53 -35.75 -77.80 10.67
CA ASP A 53 -35.64 -77.55 9.23
C ASP A 53 -36.25 -76.18 8.86
N ASN A 54 -37.34 -75.80 9.50
CA ASN A 54 -37.94 -74.47 9.35
C ASN A 54 -37.01 -73.37 9.91
N LEU A 55 -36.33 -73.63 11.02
CA LEU A 55 -35.28 -72.75 11.55
C LEU A 55 -34.08 -72.64 10.60
N ARG A 56 -33.68 -73.71 9.92
CA ARG A 56 -32.60 -73.68 8.92
C ARG A 56 -32.98 -72.85 7.71
N ASP A 57 -34.19 -73.00 7.19
CA ASP A 57 -34.69 -72.23 6.06
C ASP A 57 -34.76 -70.74 6.41
N GLN A 58 -35.24 -70.40 7.61
CA GLN A 58 -35.27 -69.01 8.08
C GLN A 58 -33.86 -68.43 8.29
N ILE A 59 -32.89 -69.22 8.76
CA ILE A 59 -31.49 -68.79 8.84
C ILE A 59 -30.90 -68.57 7.45
N ALA A 60 -31.20 -69.44 6.47
CA ALA A 60 -30.74 -69.28 5.10
C ALA A 60 -31.31 -68.00 4.44
N ASP A 61 -32.61 -67.75 4.63
CA ASP A 61 -33.27 -66.51 4.19
C ASP A 61 -32.65 -65.27 4.83
N LEU A 62 -32.38 -65.32 6.15
CA LEU A 62 -31.72 -64.24 6.87
C LEU A 62 -30.31 -63.98 6.35
N GLN A 63 -29.52 -65.02 6.09
CA GLN A 63 -28.17 -64.92 5.52
C GLN A 63 -28.19 -64.30 4.13
N GLN A 64 -29.13 -64.71 3.28
CA GLN A 64 -29.30 -64.15 1.94
C GLN A 64 -29.71 -62.67 2.00
N SER A 65 -30.62 -62.32 2.91
CA SER A 65 -31.04 -60.93 3.11
C SER A 65 -29.90 -60.05 3.64
N LEU A 66 -29.10 -60.55 4.59
CA LEU A 66 -27.88 -59.89 5.10
C LEU A 66 -26.85 -59.65 3.99
N ALA A 67 -26.61 -60.64 3.13
CA ALA A 67 -25.72 -60.49 1.98
C ALA A 67 -26.25 -59.44 0.99
N GLY A 68 -27.57 -59.43 0.74
CA GLY A 68 -28.23 -58.43 -0.10
C GLY A 68 -28.10 -57.01 0.44
N MET A 69 -28.36 -56.81 1.74
CA MET A 69 -28.16 -55.53 2.42
C MET A 69 -26.71 -55.08 2.35
N ARG A 70 -25.75 -55.97 2.61
CA ARG A 70 -24.32 -55.64 2.55
C ARG A 70 -23.92 -55.12 1.16
N ASN A 71 -24.36 -55.81 0.11
CA ASN A 71 -24.10 -55.39 -1.27
C ASN A 71 -24.74 -54.03 -1.61
N ARG A 72 -25.95 -53.76 -1.11
CA ARG A 72 -26.61 -52.45 -1.28
C ARG A 72 -25.85 -51.35 -0.55
N LEU A 73 -25.38 -51.62 0.67
CA LEU A 73 -24.61 -50.67 1.48
C LEU A 73 -23.25 -50.35 0.82
N ASP A 74 -22.56 -51.37 0.31
CA ASP A 74 -21.33 -51.19 -0.47
C ASP A 74 -21.57 -50.40 -1.76
N ASN A 75 -22.70 -50.63 -2.44
CA ASN A 75 -23.07 -49.87 -3.63
C ASN A 75 -23.36 -48.39 -3.31
N ILE A 76 -24.13 -48.10 -2.26
CA ILE A 76 -24.41 -46.73 -1.82
C ILE A 76 -23.11 -46.03 -1.45
N TRP A 77 -22.23 -46.70 -0.71
CA TRP A 77 -20.93 -46.15 -0.33
C TRP A 77 -20.08 -45.81 -1.57
N ASN A 78 -19.98 -46.73 -2.53
CA ASN A 78 -19.20 -46.53 -3.73
C ASN A 78 -19.80 -45.46 -4.65
N LYS A 79 -21.13 -45.42 -4.81
CA LYS A 79 -21.83 -44.38 -5.57
C LYS A 79 -21.66 -43.01 -4.92
N GLY A 80 -21.91 -42.91 -3.61
CA GLY A 80 -21.73 -41.68 -2.85
C GLY A 80 -20.30 -41.14 -2.97
N LYS A 81 -19.31 -42.02 -2.81
CA LYS A 81 -17.90 -41.64 -3.02
C LYS A 81 -17.63 -41.17 -4.44
N ALA A 82 -18.15 -41.87 -5.45
CA ALA A 82 -17.95 -41.52 -6.86
C ALA A 82 -18.61 -40.18 -7.24
N ILE A 83 -19.71 -39.81 -6.58
CA ILE A 83 -20.43 -38.55 -6.82
C ILE A 83 -19.77 -37.39 -6.06
N PHE A 84 -19.51 -37.56 -4.76
CA PHE A 84 -19.04 -36.47 -3.92
C PHE A 84 -17.54 -36.19 -4.06
N GLN A 85 -16.71 -37.19 -4.35
CA GLN A 85 -15.26 -36.96 -4.45
C GLN A 85 -14.90 -35.99 -5.58
N PRO A 86 -15.40 -36.12 -6.82
CA PRO A 86 -15.13 -35.15 -7.87
C PRO A 86 -15.64 -33.73 -7.55
N GLN A 87 -16.78 -33.62 -6.86
CA GLN A 87 -17.32 -32.31 -6.43
C GLN A 87 -16.43 -31.66 -5.38
N ILE A 88 -15.94 -32.43 -4.40
CA ILE A 88 -14.97 -31.96 -3.40
C ILE A 88 -13.67 -31.51 -4.08
N ASP A 89 -13.17 -32.30 -5.04
CA ASP A 89 -11.95 -31.98 -5.78
C ASP A 89 -12.14 -30.71 -6.62
N GLN A 90 -13.29 -30.54 -7.27
CA GLN A 90 -13.62 -29.34 -8.03
C GLN A 90 -13.73 -28.10 -7.13
N LEU A 91 -14.41 -28.22 -5.99
CA LEU A 91 -14.52 -27.12 -5.02
C LEU A 91 -13.14 -26.74 -4.47
N SER A 92 -12.28 -27.73 -4.19
CA SER A 92 -10.91 -27.52 -3.74
C SER A 92 -10.08 -26.73 -4.76
N ARG A 93 -10.18 -27.08 -6.06
CA ARG A 93 -9.50 -26.33 -7.14
C ARG A 93 -10.03 -24.91 -7.26
N THR A 94 -11.35 -24.73 -7.27
CA THR A 94 -11.96 -23.39 -7.31
C THR A 94 -11.51 -22.53 -6.13
N LEU A 95 -11.41 -23.10 -4.93
CA LEU A 95 -10.92 -22.40 -3.75
C LEU A 95 -9.45 -21.97 -3.92
N GLN A 96 -8.60 -22.85 -4.45
CA GLN A 96 -7.20 -22.53 -4.74
C GLN A 96 -7.07 -21.40 -5.77
N ASP A 97 -7.89 -21.41 -6.82
CA ASP A 97 -7.90 -20.36 -7.85
C ASP A 97 -8.35 -19.01 -7.28
N VAL A 98 -9.35 -19.01 -6.40
CA VAL A 98 -9.81 -17.82 -5.68
C VAL A 98 -8.70 -17.28 -4.78
N VAL A 99 -8.05 -18.14 -3.98
CA VAL A 99 -6.91 -17.75 -3.13
C VAL A 99 -5.78 -17.15 -3.96
N GLY A 100 -5.43 -17.76 -5.09
CA GLY A 100 -4.41 -17.24 -5.99
C GLY A 100 -4.79 -15.87 -6.60
N SER A 101 -6.07 -15.69 -6.93
CA SER A 101 -6.58 -14.42 -7.46
C SER A 101 -6.58 -13.31 -6.40
N ILE A 102 -6.93 -13.63 -5.15
CA ILE A 102 -6.83 -12.71 -4.01
C ILE A 102 -5.37 -12.29 -3.79
N GLY A 103 -4.42 -13.22 -3.88
CA GLY A 103 -2.99 -12.93 -3.77
C GLY A 103 -2.52 -11.89 -4.80
N ARG A 104 -2.82 -12.12 -6.08
CA ARG A 104 -2.49 -11.17 -7.17
C ARG A 104 -3.17 -9.81 -7.01
N LEU A 105 -4.42 -9.79 -6.54
CA LEU A 105 -5.13 -8.55 -6.30
C LEU A 105 -4.46 -7.74 -5.18
N LYS A 106 -4.04 -8.41 -4.10
CA LYS A 106 -3.31 -7.78 -2.98
C LYS A 106 -2.00 -7.15 -3.43
N GLU A 107 -1.21 -7.86 -4.25
CA GLU A 107 0.02 -7.32 -4.83
C GLU A 107 -0.25 -6.12 -5.72
N SER A 108 -1.30 -6.18 -6.54
CA SER A 108 -1.69 -5.08 -7.43
C SER A 108 -2.12 -3.84 -6.64
N VAL A 109 -2.87 -4.02 -5.55
CA VAL A 109 -3.27 -2.92 -4.65
C VAL A 109 -2.04 -2.29 -4.00
N ALA A 110 -1.12 -3.08 -3.45
CA ALA A 110 0.11 -2.55 -2.86
C ALA A 110 0.92 -1.72 -3.86
N LYS A 111 1.06 -2.20 -5.10
CA LYS A 111 1.75 -1.46 -6.16
C LYS A 111 1.05 -0.14 -6.51
N LEU A 112 -0.29 -0.13 -6.57
CA LEU A 112 -1.07 1.08 -6.82
C LEU A 112 -0.95 2.08 -5.67
N GLU A 113 -0.90 1.61 -4.43
CA GLU A 113 -0.66 2.45 -3.25
C GLU A 113 0.71 3.13 -3.33
N ASP A 114 1.76 2.38 -3.66
CA ASP A 114 3.12 2.92 -3.81
C ASP A 114 3.17 3.97 -4.95
N GLN A 115 2.59 3.65 -6.12
CA GLN A 115 2.51 4.59 -7.26
C GLN A 115 1.72 5.87 -6.92
N PHE A 116 0.66 5.74 -6.12
CA PHE A 116 -0.13 6.88 -5.69
C PHE A 116 0.61 7.75 -4.69
N GLU A 117 1.43 7.16 -3.82
CA GLU A 117 2.32 7.89 -2.91
C GLU A 117 3.38 8.67 -3.69
N ASP A 118 4.05 8.03 -4.65
CA ASP A 118 5.01 8.70 -5.54
C ASP A 118 4.38 9.89 -6.30
N TYR A 119 3.17 9.69 -6.83
CA TYR A 119 2.43 10.75 -7.52
C TYR A 119 2.12 11.95 -6.60
N LYS A 120 1.72 11.71 -5.35
CA LYS A 120 1.46 12.79 -4.38
C LYS A 120 2.72 13.61 -4.12
N ILE A 121 3.85 12.94 -3.86
CA ILE A 121 5.14 13.58 -3.59
C ILE A 121 5.57 14.42 -4.80
N ALA A 122 5.51 13.86 -6.01
CA ALA A 122 5.85 14.55 -7.24
C ALA A 122 4.96 15.78 -7.50
N ASN A 123 3.65 15.65 -7.28
CA ASN A 123 2.70 16.75 -7.44
C ASN A 123 2.97 17.89 -6.44
N ILE A 124 3.28 17.56 -5.18
CA ILE A 124 3.65 18.56 -4.16
C ILE A 124 4.95 19.28 -4.57
N ALA A 125 5.99 18.54 -4.97
CA ALA A 125 7.24 19.13 -5.43
C ALA A 125 7.03 20.09 -6.61
N ALA A 126 6.21 19.70 -7.59
CA ALA A 126 5.86 20.54 -8.73
C ALA A 126 5.10 21.82 -8.32
N GLN A 127 4.17 21.73 -7.37
CA GLN A 127 3.42 22.89 -6.87
C GLN A 127 4.28 23.84 -6.05
N ILE A 128 5.23 23.32 -5.26
CA ILE A 128 6.23 24.17 -4.59
C ILE A 128 7.06 24.90 -5.63
N ALA A 129 7.54 24.19 -6.65
CA ALA A 129 8.35 24.77 -7.73
C ALA A 129 7.60 25.86 -8.52
N SER A 130 6.29 25.68 -8.77
CA SER A 130 5.45 26.72 -9.40
C SER A 130 5.15 27.89 -8.47
N GLY A 131 5.25 27.69 -7.15
CA GLY A 131 4.90 28.69 -6.13
C GLY A 131 3.41 28.69 -5.77
N ASP A 132 2.71 27.60 -6.07
CA ASP A 132 1.31 27.39 -5.72
C ASP A 132 1.16 27.12 -4.22
N GLU A 133 0.29 27.89 -3.55
CA GLU A 133 0.02 27.73 -2.12
C GLU A 133 -0.77 26.44 -1.82
N GLY A 134 -1.36 25.82 -2.86
CA GLY A 134 -2.01 24.50 -2.80
C GLY A 134 -1.09 23.38 -2.32
N ALA A 135 0.23 23.51 -2.48
CA ALA A 135 1.19 22.52 -2.01
C ALA A 135 1.07 22.22 -0.51
N ILE A 136 0.79 23.24 0.31
CA ILE A 136 0.67 23.11 1.77
C ILE A 136 -0.59 22.31 2.12
N ILE A 137 -1.69 22.61 1.45
CA ILE A 137 -2.97 21.91 1.64
C ILE A 137 -2.81 20.45 1.24
N LEU A 138 -2.16 20.20 0.10
CA LEU A 138 -1.89 18.84 -0.36
C LEU A 138 -1.01 18.07 0.62
N TYR A 139 0.07 18.66 1.11
CA TYR A 139 0.96 18.00 2.07
C TYR A 139 0.23 17.69 3.38
N LYS A 140 -0.44 18.67 3.99
CA LYS A 140 -1.14 18.49 5.28
C LYS A 140 -2.32 17.52 5.21
N ASN A 141 -3.00 17.46 4.07
CA ASN A 141 -4.13 16.54 3.87
C ASN A 141 -3.72 15.19 3.29
N SER A 142 -2.45 15.02 2.90
CA SER A 142 -1.97 13.75 2.39
C SER A 142 -1.71 12.80 3.54
N ASN A 143 -2.45 11.69 3.57
CA ASN A 143 -2.11 10.55 4.39
C ASN A 143 -0.98 9.77 3.69
N PHE A 144 0.27 10.10 4.02
CA PHE A 144 1.46 9.38 3.56
C PHE A 144 1.66 8.12 4.41
N ARG A 145 2.17 7.04 3.82
CA ARG A 145 2.60 5.86 4.57
C ARG A 145 3.98 6.10 5.18
N GLY A 146 4.82 6.85 4.46
CA GLY A 146 6.14 7.27 4.92
C GLY A 146 6.07 8.31 6.04
N LYS A 147 7.14 8.35 6.83
CA LYS A 147 7.37 9.41 7.83
C LYS A 147 7.89 10.67 7.15
N SER A 148 7.72 11.82 7.80
CA SER A 148 8.22 13.12 7.34
C SER A 148 9.71 13.10 6.96
N ASP A 149 10.53 12.41 7.75
CA ASP A 149 11.97 12.22 7.51
C ASP A 149 12.32 11.47 6.21
N THR A 150 11.32 10.92 5.53
CA THR A 150 11.44 10.23 4.23
C THR A 150 10.71 11.00 3.14
N ILE A 151 9.50 11.48 3.42
CA ILE A 151 8.65 12.21 2.47
C ILE A 151 9.28 13.56 2.10
N ILE A 152 9.74 14.34 3.07
CA ILE A 152 10.28 15.68 2.80
C ILE A 152 11.58 15.61 1.98
N PRO A 153 12.56 14.74 2.29
CA PRO A 153 13.71 14.55 1.42
C PRO A 153 13.35 14.12 -0.01
N ALA A 154 12.31 13.30 -0.19
CA ALA A 154 11.83 12.93 -1.53
C ALA A 154 11.25 14.14 -2.28
N ILE A 155 10.45 14.99 -1.61
CA ILE A 155 9.94 16.25 -2.17
C ILE A 155 11.11 17.15 -2.59
N VAL A 156 12.13 17.31 -1.73
CA VAL A 156 13.32 18.12 -2.03
C VAL A 156 14.06 17.55 -3.23
N THR A 157 14.32 16.24 -3.25
CA THR A 157 15.07 15.58 -4.32
C THR A 157 14.41 15.79 -5.67
N LEU A 158 13.08 15.62 -5.76
CA LEU A 158 12.33 15.82 -7.01
C LEU A 158 12.26 17.29 -7.44
N GLY A 159 12.31 18.22 -6.49
CA GLY A 159 12.22 19.65 -6.79
C GLY A 159 13.55 20.37 -6.94
N TYR A 160 14.67 19.74 -6.60
CA TYR A 160 15.97 20.42 -6.50
C TYR A 160 16.51 20.89 -7.85
N ASP A 161 16.16 20.23 -8.95
CA ASP A 161 16.52 20.67 -10.31
C ASP A 161 16.01 22.10 -10.59
N CYS A 162 14.84 22.47 -10.07
CA CYS A 162 14.32 23.83 -10.15
C CYS A 162 15.15 24.83 -9.33
N VAL A 163 15.68 24.42 -8.18
CA VAL A 163 16.58 25.23 -7.33
C VAL A 163 17.92 25.49 -8.03
N LEU A 164 18.44 24.50 -8.76
CA LEU A 164 19.66 24.66 -9.54
C LEU A 164 19.49 25.68 -10.67
N GLN A 165 18.29 25.77 -11.26
CA GLN A 165 18.00 26.66 -12.39
C GLN A 165 17.61 28.09 -11.95
N ASP A 166 16.84 28.24 -10.87
CA ASP A 166 16.31 29.53 -10.41
C ASP A 166 16.40 29.66 -8.89
N ASP A 167 17.15 30.66 -8.41
CA ASP A 167 17.29 30.95 -6.98
C ASP A 167 15.95 31.31 -6.32
N LYS A 168 14.96 31.80 -7.09
CA LYS A 168 13.60 32.01 -6.57
C LYS A 168 12.94 30.69 -6.18
N CYS A 169 13.32 29.58 -6.81
CA CYS A 169 12.81 28.26 -6.46
C CYS A 169 13.25 27.85 -5.06
N LEU A 170 14.50 28.14 -4.66
CA LEU A 170 14.94 27.95 -3.27
C LEU A 170 14.04 28.70 -2.29
N ILE A 171 13.69 29.96 -2.61
CA ILE A 171 12.83 30.77 -1.75
C ILE A 171 11.42 30.18 -1.65
N LYS A 172 10.88 29.60 -2.72
CA LYS A 172 9.57 28.90 -2.69
C LYS A 172 9.62 27.69 -1.76
N PHE A 173 10.67 26.87 -1.84
CA PHE A 173 10.88 25.75 -0.93
C PHE A 173 11.02 26.20 0.53
N ILE A 174 11.80 27.26 0.79
CA ILE A 174 11.94 27.82 2.14
C ILE A 174 10.60 28.33 2.67
N LYS A 175 9.81 29.02 1.84
CA LYS A 175 8.45 29.49 2.22
C LYS A 175 7.56 28.31 2.57
N PHE A 176 7.54 27.27 1.74
CA PHE A 176 6.77 26.04 1.98
C PHE A 176 7.14 25.41 3.32
N PHE A 177 8.42 25.12 3.55
CA PHE A 177 8.87 24.48 4.80
C PHE A 177 8.61 25.34 6.03
N SER A 178 8.70 26.67 5.94
CA SER A 178 8.49 27.57 7.08
C SER A 178 7.06 27.56 7.66
N ILE A 179 6.09 26.93 6.96
CA ILE A 179 4.68 26.86 7.35
C ILE A 179 4.29 25.45 7.88
N LEU A 180 5.26 24.52 7.88
CA LEU A 180 5.10 23.20 8.48
C LEU A 180 5.36 23.26 9.99
N ASP A 181 5.15 22.16 10.71
CA ASP A 181 5.60 22.05 12.09
C ASP A 181 7.14 22.04 12.18
N GLU A 182 7.68 22.17 13.38
CA GLU A 182 9.12 22.38 13.58
C GLU A 182 9.97 21.17 13.13
N ASP A 183 9.46 19.94 13.28
CA ASP A 183 10.19 18.73 12.86
C ASP A 183 10.26 18.66 11.34
N ASP A 184 9.12 18.84 10.69
CA ASP A 184 9.00 18.90 9.23
C ASP A 184 9.80 20.06 8.62
N THR A 185 9.76 21.23 9.26
CA THR A 185 10.55 22.40 8.85
C THR A 185 12.05 22.09 8.89
N PHE A 186 12.51 21.46 9.97
CA PHE A 186 13.92 21.08 10.09
C PHE A 186 14.31 20.04 9.04
N ASN A 187 13.49 18.99 8.86
CA ASN A 187 13.72 17.96 7.83
C ASN A 187 13.84 18.58 6.43
N GLY A 188 13.02 19.58 6.12
CA GLY A 188 13.05 20.30 4.85
C GLY A 188 14.33 21.10 4.64
N TYR A 189 14.76 21.87 5.65
CA TYR A 189 16.01 22.62 5.57
C TYR A 189 17.25 21.73 5.54
N GLU A 190 17.25 20.65 6.34
CA GLU A 190 18.31 19.65 6.36
C GLU A 190 18.45 18.99 4.98
N ALA A 191 17.34 18.51 4.40
CA ALA A 191 17.33 17.90 3.07
C ALA A 191 17.82 18.86 1.99
N LEU A 192 17.38 20.13 2.01
CA LEU A 192 17.87 21.15 1.07
C LEU A 192 19.37 21.41 1.23
N TYR A 193 19.87 21.42 2.48
CA TYR A 193 21.28 21.66 2.75
C TYR A 193 22.14 20.52 2.19
N TYR A 194 21.74 19.27 2.42
CA TYR A 194 22.42 18.12 1.81
C TYR A 194 22.33 18.15 0.29
N ALA A 195 21.19 18.55 -0.30
CA ALA A 195 21.07 18.70 -1.74
C ALA A 195 22.07 19.76 -2.29
N VAL A 196 22.26 20.87 -1.57
CA VAL A 196 23.28 21.89 -1.90
C VAL A 196 24.70 21.32 -1.85
N LEU A 197 25.02 20.52 -0.82
CA LEU A 197 26.33 19.87 -0.70
C LEU A 197 26.56 18.87 -1.84
N ASN A 198 25.59 18.01 -2.11
CA ASN A 198 25.69 16.94 -3.10
C ASN A 198 25.79 17.45 -4.56
N ASN A 199 25.40 18.70 -4.80
CA ASN A 199 25.47 19.34 -6.12
C ASN A 199 26.60 20.40 -6.21
N ASP A 200 27.58 20.34 -5.29
CA ASP A 200 28.74 21.24 -5.23
C ASP A 200 28.38 22.75 -5.19
N GLN A 201 27.20 23.08 -4.68
CA GLN A 201 26.70 24.46 -4.60
C GLN A 201 27.08 25.17 -3.30
N LEU A 202 28.01 24.61 -2.53
CA LEU A 202 28.41 25.16 -1.22
C LEU A 202 28.94 26.60 -1.33
N TYR A 203 29.70 26.90 -2.40
CA TYR A 203 30.29 28.22 -2.65
C TYR A 203 29.88 28.84 -3.98
N GLY A 204 29.25 28.06 -4.88
CA GLY A 204 28.83 28.54 -6.20
C GLY A 204 27.61 29.48 -6.16
N LYS A 205 26.79 29.36 -5.10
CA LYS A 205 25.54 30.11 -4.94
C LYS A 205 25.29 30.50 -3.48
N PRO A 206 24.44 31.50 -3.20
CA PRO A 206 24.12 31.89 -1.82
C PRO A 206 23.26 30.87 -1.06
N HIS A 207 22.91 29.74 -1.67
CA HIS A 207 21.99 28.74 -1.11
C HIS A 207 22.45 28.21 0.24
N ALA A 208 23.73 27.83 0.38
CA ALA A 208 24.26 27.27 1.61
C ALA A 208 24.22 28.27 2.78
N ILE A 209 24.54 29.55 2.53
CA ILE A 209 24.49 30.61 3.54
C ILE A 209 23.04 30.85 3.98
N ILE A 210 22.12 30.95 3.03
CA ILE A 210 20.68 31.17 3.30
C ILE A 210 20.13 30.03 4.16
N LEU A 211 20.38 28.77 3.77
CA LEU A 211 19.91 27.59 4.49
C LEU A 211 20.54 27.50 5.88
N THR A 212 21.85 27.73 6.00
CA THR A 212 22.52 27.77 7.29
C THR A 212 21.87 28.78 8.22
N ASN A 213 21.60 30.00 7.74
CA ASN A 213 20.92 31.02 8.55
C ASN A 213 19.53 30.56 9.02
N ARG A 214 18.75 29.91 8.14
CA ARG A 214 17.42 29.37 8.48
C ARG A 214 17.51 28.27 9.54
N ILE A 215 18.45 27.34 9.39
CA ILE A 215 18.68 26.25 10.34
C ILE A 215 19.13 26.78 11.70
N VAL A 216 20.08 27.72 11.74
CA VAL A 216 20.55 28.33 13.00
C VAL A 216 19.42 29.07 13.71
N ARG A 217 18.60 29.84 12.99
CA ARG A 217 17.42 30.51 13.58
C ARG A 217 16.41 29.52 14.13
N LEU A 218 16.15 28.43 13.39
CA LEU A 218 15.26 27.37 13.83
C LEU A 218 15.80 26.67 15.09
N TYR A 219 17.10 26.37 15.13
CA TYR A 219 17.79 25.83 16.31
C TYR A 219 17.60 26.70 17.55
N TYR A 220 17.80 28.02 17.46
CA TYR A 220 17.59 28.93 18.59
C TYR A 220 16.12 29.01 19.02
N ARG A 221 15.18 28.93 18.08
CA ARG A 221 13.74 28.87 18.38
C ARG A 221 13.41 27.58 19.14
N ILE A 222 13.84 26.43 18.63
CA ILE A 222 13.59 25.12 19.24
C ILE A 222 14.28 25.02 20.60
N LYS A 223 15.45 25.63 20.80
CA LYS A 223 16.11 25.67 22.12
C LYS A 223 15.23 26.25 23.22
N LEU A 224 14.33 27.18 22.85
CA LEU A 224 13.38 27.80 23.77
C LEU A 224 12.10 26.97 23.96
N VAL A 225 11.86 25.99 23.10
CA VAL A 225 10.67 25.13 23.07
C VAL A 225 11.03 23.73 23.57
N THR A 226 10.16 23.13 24.37
CA THR A 226 10.43 21.87 25.09
C THR A 226 10.35 20.62 24.20
N ASN A 227 11.03 20.57 23.03
CA ASN A 227 11.22 19.34 22.25
C ASN A 227 12.71 18.90 22.31
N PRO A 228 13.11 18.09 23.31
CA PRO A 228 14.51 17.72 23.51
C PRO A 228 15.12 16.93 22.35
N GLN A 229 14.32 16.10 21.68
CA GLN A 229 14.80 15.24 20.59
C GLN A 229 15.13 16.08 19.35
N LEU A 230 14.19 16.94 18.94
CA LEU A 230 14.41 17.85 17.83
C LEU A 230 15.56 18.81 18.12
N TYR A 231 15.65 19.34 19.36
CA TYR A 231 16.78 20.17 19.77
C TYR A 231 18.13 19.45 19.62
N GLN A 232 18.23 18.20 20.08
CA GLN A 232 19.46 17.41 19.95
C GLN A 232 19.84 17.17 18.49
N ARG A 233 18.86 16.86 17.62
CA ARG A 233 19.08 16.67 16.19
C ARG A 233 19.57 17.95 15.52
N CYS A 234 18.88 19.07 15.76
CA CYS A 234 19.30 20.39 15.28
C CYS A 234 20.69 20.79 15.78
N HIS A 235 20.96 20.56 17.08
CA HIS A 235 22.25 20.86 17.69
C HIS A 235 23.37 20.08 17.02
N TYR A 236 23.20 18.77 16.85
CA TYR A 236 24.15 17.91 16.17
C TYR A 236 24.40 18.41 14.74
N PHE A 237 23.33 18.69 13.98
CA PHE A 237 23.46 19.15 12.60
C PHE A 237 24.25 20.46 12.49
N VAL A 238 23.92 21.45 13.32
CA VAL A 238 24.61 22.75 13.33
C VAL A 238 26.09 22.62 13.71
N GLN A 239 26.44 21.72 14.63
CA GLN A 239 27.82 21.56 15.10
C GLN A 239 28.67 20.66 14.20
N GLN A 240 28.07 19.64 13.59
CA GLN A 240 28.80 18.55 12.93
C GLN A 240 28.66 18.56 11.41
N VAL A 241 27.57 19.11 10.87
CA VAL A 241 27.25 19.06 9.43
C VAL A 241 27.47 20.41 8.77
N VAL A 242 27.01 21.49 9.41
CA VAL A 242 27.18 22.84 8.86
C VAL A 242 28.65 23.23 8.81
N HIS A 243 29.12 23.65 7.63
CA HIS A 243 30.51 24.06 7.45
C HIS A 243 30.88 25.25 8.38
N PRO A 244 32.00 25.20 9.13
CA PRO A 244 32.35 26.20 10.14
C PRO A 244 32.39 27.65 9.64
N MET A 245 32.85 27.87 8.40
CA MET A 245 32.85 29.21 7.79
C MET A 245 31.45 29.79 7.62
N LEU A 246 30.46 28.96 7.27
CA LEU A 246 29.08 29.42 7.12
C LEU A 246 28.45 29.71 8.47
N LEU A 247 28.81 28.94 9.50
CA LEU A 247 28.37 29.19 10.85
C LEU A 247 28.86 30.56 11.33
N GLY A 248 30.15 30.89 11.11
CA GLY A 248 30.72 32.19 11.46
C GLY A 248 30.02 33.39 10.79
N LEU A 249 29.45 33.19 9.60
CA LEU A 249 28.72 34.23 8.86
C LEU A 249 27.24 34.39 9.28
N THR A 250 26.69 33.40 10.00
CA THR A 250 25.24 33.31 10.27
C THR A 250 24.86 33.43 11.73
N LEU A 251 25.83 33.35 12.64
CA LEU A 251 25.61 33.61 14.06
C LEU A 251 25.15 35.07 14.25
N PRO A 252 23.99 35.31 14.88
CA PRO A 252 23.58 36.66 15.21
C PRO A 252 24.61 37.27 16.17
N SER A 253 25.07 38.49 15.90
CA SER A 253 25.69 39.30 16.96
C SER A 253 24.70 39.34 18.12
N GLU A 254 25.15 39.16 19.36
CA GLU A 254 24.37 38.87 20.58
C GLU A 254 23.25 39.88 20.97
N ASN A 255 22.83 40.79 20.08
CA ASN A 255 21.96 41.94 20.34
C ASN A 255 20.58 41.94 19.63
N PHE A 256 20.07 40.84 19.08
CA PHE A 256 18.73 40.86 18.44
C PHE A 256 17.60 40.56 19.43
N SER A 257 16.76 41.57 19.71
CA SER A 257 15.54 41.47 20.50
C SER A 257 14.41 40.72 19.76
N ASN A 258 13.71 39.86 20.50
CA ASN A 258 12.75 38.83 20.07
C ASN A 258 11.43 39.30 19.39
N THR A 259 11.32 40.51 18.83
CA THR A 259 10.00 41.07 18.43
C THR A 259 9.77 41.34 16.93
N ASP A 260 10.75 41.15 16.04
CA ASP A 260 10.53 41.46 14.62
C ASP A 260 10.28 40.21 13.76
N PRO A 261 9.13 40.10 13.05
CA PRO A 261 8.85 38.98 12.16
C PRO A 261 9.76 38.92 10.93
N PHE A 262 10.42 40.03 10.55
CA PHE A 262 11.39 40.08 9.45
C PHE A 262 12.35 41.27 9.66
N PRO A 263 13.66 41.05 9.92
CA PRO A 263 14.63 42.10 9.70
C PRO A 263 14.85 42.25 8.19
N ALA A 264 14.44 43.39 7.65
CA ALA A 264 14.80 43.83 6.32
C ALA A 264 16.34 43.92 6.22
N GLY A 265 16.91 43.32 5.17
CA GLY A 265 18.26 43.64 4.72
C GLY A 265 19.39 42.78 5.28
N ILE A 266 19.49 41.55 4.79
CA ILE A 266 20.77 41.14 4.20
C ILE A 266 20.54 41.26 2.70
N TYR A 267 20.78 42.45 2.14
CA TYR A 267 20.99 42.57 0.71
C TYR A 267 22.32 41.86 0.43
N VAL A 268 22.24 40.60 0.00
CA VAL A 268 23.34 40.02 -0.77
C VAL A 268 23.28 40.78 -2.09
N ASP A 269 24.19 41.73 -2.26
CA ASP A 269 24.37 42.41 -3.53
C ASP A 269 24.77 41.35 -4.57
N THR A 270 23.82 40.95 -5.42
CA THR A 270 24.04 39.96 -6.48
C THR A 270 24.79 40.54 -7.68
N SER A 271 25.31 41.76 -7.59
CA SER A 271 26.11 42.39 -8.64
C SER A 271 27.56 41.89 -8.72
N PHE A 272 27.81 40.59 -8.54
CA PHE A 272 29.04 39.97 -9.04
C PHE A 272 28.86 39.67 -10.54
N SER A 273 28.96 40.72 -11.35
CA SER A 273 28.97 40.65 -12.83
C SER A 273 30.29 40.06 -13.32
N GLY A 274 30.40 38.73 -13.24
CA GLY A 274 31.31 37.96 -14.07
C GLY A 274 30.64 37.75 -15.43
N LYS A 275 30.99 38.59 -16.41
CA LYS A 275 30.56 38.41 -17.81
C LYS A 275 31.05 37.06 -18.35
N ASN A 276 30.20 36.05 -18.32
CA ASN A 276 30.28 34.92 -19.25
C ASN A 276 29.03 34.93 -20.13
N SER A 277 29.20 35.47 -21.32
CA SER A 277 28.22 35.41 -22.40
C SER A 277 28.12 33.97 -22.91
N TYR A 278 27.07 33.26 -22.50
CA TYR A 278 26.55 32.13 -23.25
C TYR A 278 25.17 32.53 -23.77
N THR A 279 25.06 32.56 -25.09
CA THR A 279 23.85 32.85 -25.85
C THR A 279 22.81 31.78 -25.58
N HIS A 280 21.67 32.18 -25.02
CA HIS A 280 20.49 31.34 -24.84
C HIS A 280 19.70 31.32 -26.15
N GLU A 281 19.70 30.17 -26.82
CA GLU A 281 18.65 29.80 -27.76
C GLU A 281 17.39 29.48 -26.93
N LYS A 282 16.25 30.03 -27.35
CA LYS A 282 14.96 29.86 -26.71
C LYS A 282 14.37 28.53 -27.18
N ASP A 283 14.27 27.56 -26.30
CA ASP A 283 13.34 26.45 -26.48
C ASP A 283 12.30 26.44 -25.36
N GLU A 284 11.05 26.37 -25.80
CA GLU A 284 9.84 26.39 -25.00
C GLU A 284 9.75 25.13 -24.13
N CYS A 285 9.83 25.28 -22.81
CA CYS A 285 9.54 24.21 -21.86
C CYS A 285 8.02 23.96 -21.77
N GLY A 286 7.49 23.25 -22.76
CA GLY A 286 6.20 22.57 -22.70
C GLY A 286 6.38 21.08 -22.41
N LEU A 287 6.88 20.72 -21.22
CA LEU A 287 6.95 19.31 -20.80
C LEU A 287 5.74 18.94 -19.94
N ARG A 288 4.69 18.46 -20.62
CA ARG A 288 3.68 17.60 -19.99
C ARG A 288 4.34 16.26 -19.67
N TRP A 289 4.55 16.01 -18.38
CA TRP A 289 4.87 14.66 -17.88
C TRP A 289 3.69 13.73 -18.13
N ASN A 290 3.91 12.63 -18.88
CA ASN A 290 2.95 11.55 -19.06
C ASN A 290 3.50 10.28 -18.37
N PRO A 291 3.00 9.91 -17.18
CA PRO A 291 3.51 8.76 -16.43
C PRO A 291 3.06 7.40 -17.00
N PHE A 292 2.48 7.33 -18.20
CA PHE A 292 1.93 6.09 -18.79
C PHE A 292 2.43 5.76 -20.21
N ALA A 293 3.57 6.30 -20.66
CA ALA A 293 4.20 5.83 -21.89
C ALA A 293 4.91 4.48 -21.62
N GLN A 294 4.37 3.40 -22.17
CA GLN A 294 4.91 2.03 -22.15
C GLN A 294 6.20 1.90 -22.98
#